data_AF-A0A4Q4NMY0-F1
#
_entry.id   AF-A0A4Q4NMY0-F1
#
_cell.length_a   1.000
_cell.length_b   1.000
_cell.length_c   1.000
_cell.angle_alpha   90.00
_cell.angle_beta   90.00
_cell.angle_gamma   90.00
#
_symmetry.space_group_name_H-M   'P 1'
#
loop_
_entity.id
_entity.type
_entity.pdbx_description
1 polymer ?
#
loop_
_entity_poly.entity_id
_entity_poly.type
_entity_poly.pdbx_seq_one_letter_code
_entity_poly.pdbx_strand_id
1 'polypeptide(L)'
;MLAVAKQLPQCAQVCLATAVTQSPVQHTDLASICADAKLQGEVEACVLQACTLRQSLTTKNVTSTSCHAPIRYSGESIRVSNLILSIVTAVCALSRIIYKAVFSIGELGYDDYSVLAALIAGVPSVVIIDRAIVPNGLGRDVWTVSFEQITNFVRYLYALEVLYFIQIALLKLTLLFFFLRIFPKPMIRRLLWATVAFNCLNGVAFTFAAIFQCRPISFYWTKWDKEGSGQCIDINGLAWTNAIISIVLDIWMLALPLFEVFNLQLSWRKKLSVAVMFCVGTFVTVISILRLRSLVNFAASANPTWDQADVINWSNIEINIGIICACLPALRVILVHLFPKVLGTTKATDRPYYAYGSQSHGMRKGGSAPASGPGRSAVSNGGRDPNAITYTKTFEIRHADSDEQSLVQMELDQFGPKKQKNPSSSTSISSL
;
A
#
# COMPACT_ATOMS: atom_id res chain seq x y z
N MET A 1 -48.19 1.12 -24.64
CA MET A 1 -48.89 1.44 -23.37
C MET A 1 -49.44 0.18 -22.70
N LEU A 2 -50.53 -0.44 -23.21
CA LEU A 2 -51.17 -1.62 -22.61
C LEU A 2 -50.25 -2.84 -22.38
N ALA A 3 -49.31 -3.10 -23.29
CA ALA A 3 -48.36 -4.22 -23.14
C ALA A 3 -47.36 -4.01 -21.98
N VAL A 4 -46.86 -2.78 -21.79
CA VAL A 4 -45.94 -2.42 -20.71
C VAL A 4 -46.67 -2.40 -19.37
N ALA A 5 -47.88 -1.84 -19.33
CA ALA A 5 -48.70 -1.80 -18.12
C ALA A 5 -48.99 -3.21 -17.57
N LYS A 6 -49.19 -4.21 -18.45
CA LYS A 6 -49.40 -5.61 -18.05
C LYS A 6 -48.19 -6.27 -17.40
N GLN A 7 -46.98 -5.78 -17.66
CA GLN A 7 -45.74 -6.30 -17.06
C GLN A 7 -45.44 -5.65 -15.70
N LEU A 8 -46.11 -4.55 -15.36
CA LEU A 8 -45.93 -3.87 -14.09
C LEU A 8 -46.70 -4.57 -12.96
N PRO A 9 -46.15 -4.60 -11.72
CA PRO A 9 -46.91 -5.01 -10.54
C PRO A 9 -48.16 -4.14 -10.33
N GLN A 10 -49.20 -4.70 -9.71
CA GLN A 10 -50.48 -3.99 -9.48
C GLN A 10 -50.30 -2.66 -8.75
N CYS A 11 -49.45 -2.60 -7.72
CA CYS A 11 -49.16 -1.36 -6.98
C CYS A 11 -48.57 -0.28 -7.90
N ALA A 12 -47.69 -0.65 -8.83
CA ALA A 12 -47.05 0.28 -9.76
C ALA A 12 -48.01 0.74 -10.87
N GLN A 13 -48.95 -0.12 -11.29
CA GLN A 13 -50.02 0.28 -12.20
C GLN A 13 -50.89 1.38 -11.60
N VAL A 14 -51.23 1.27 -10.32
CA VAL A 14 -52.01 2.30 -9.59
C VAL A 14 -51.23 3.62 -9.52
N CYS A 15 -49.94 3.56 -9.17
CA CYS A 15 -49.09 4.75 -9.14
C CYS A 15 -48.99 5.42 -10.52
N LEU A 16 -48.77 4.65 -11.59
CA LEU A 16 -48.67 5.17 -12.94
C LEU A 16 -50.01 5.79 -13.41
N ALA A 17 -51.14 5.12 -13.16
CA ALA A 17 -52.45 5.64 -13.52
C ALA A 17 -52.75 6.96 -12.80
N THR A 18 -52.46 7.01 -11.50
CA THR A 18 -52.67 8.22 -10.68
C THR A 18 -51.83 9.39 -11.20
N ALA A 19 -50.54 9.17 -11.44
CA ALA A 19 -49.63 10.21 -11.94
C ALA A 19 -50.04 10.69 -13.35
N VAL A 20 -50.47 9.79 -14.24
CA VAL A 20 -50.94 10.16 -15.59
C VAL A 20 -52.23 10.99 -15.52
N THR A 21 -53.16 10.68 -14.60
CA THR A 21 -54.40 11.47 -14.45
C THR A 21 -54.18 12.86 -13.86
N GLN A 22 -53.13 13.02 -13.05
CA GLN A 22 -52.76 14.31 -12.43
C GLN A 22 -51.85 15.15 -13.32
N SER A 23 -51.25 14.55 -14.34
CA SER A 23 -50.40 15.24 -15.31
C SER A 23 -51.22 16.24 -16.15
N PRO A 24 -50.77 17.50 -16.29
CA PRO A 24 -51.39 18.48 -17.18
C PRO A 24 -51.18 18.15 -18.67
N VAL A 25 -50.27 17.21 -18.99
CA VAL A 25 -49.97 16.75 -20.34
C VAL A 25 -50.69 15.42 -20.61
N GLN A 26 -51.34 15.33 -21.77
CA GLN A 26 -52.03 14.11 -22.21
C GLN A 26 -51.01 13.10 -22.75
N HIS A 27 -50.82 12.00 -22.03
CA HIS A 27 -49.87 10.94 -22.39
C HIS A 27 -50.56 9.85 -23.21
N THR A 28 -50.46 9.91 -24.55
CA THR A 28 -51.07 8.91 -25.45
C THR A 28 -50.13 7.73 -25.74
N ASP A 29 -48.83 7.98 -25.74
CA ASP A 29 -47.82 7.00 -26.15
C ASP A 29 -46.72 6.79 -25.10
N LEU A 30 -46.09 5.62 -25.16
CA LEU A 30 -44.98 5.27 -24.26
C LEU A 30 -43.83 6.30 -24.36
N ALA A 31 -43.57 6.83 -25.55
CA ALA A 31 -42.54 7.84 -25.76
C ALA A 31 -42.79 9.13 -24.97
N SER A 32 -44.05 9.56 -24.83
CA SER A 32 -44.42 10.76 -24.04
C SER A 32 -44.15 10.57 -22.55
N ILE A 33 -44.47 9.38 -22.02
CA ILE A 33 -44.18 9.00 -20.62
C ILE A 33 -42.66 8.88 -20.40
N CYS A 34 -41.93 8.34 -21.38
CA CYS A 34 -40.48 8.21 -21.30
C CYS A 34 -39.74 9.56 -21.37
N ALA A 35 -40.35 10.58 -22.00
CA ALA A 35 -39.77 11.92 -22.11
C ALA A 35 -40.07 12.83 -20.90
N ASP A 36 -41.15 12.56 -20.15
CA ASP A 36 -41.55 13.37 -19.00
C ASP A 36 -40.82 12.96 -17.71
N ALA A 37 -39.70 13.64 -17.43
CA ALA A 37 -38.91 13.40 -16.23
C ALA A 37 -39.65 13.72 -14.91
N LYS A 38 -40.61 14.66 -14.93
CA LYS A 38 -41.36 15.02 -13.74
C LYS A 38 -42.35 13.91 -13.39
N LEU A 39 -43.08 13.41 -14.39
CA LEU A 39 -43.96 12.26 -14.24
C LEU A 39 -43.19 11.03 -13.74
N GLN A 40 -42.02 10.76 -14.31
CA GLN A 40 -41.18 9.64 -13.87
C GLN A 40 -40.77 9.76 -12.39
N GLY A 41 -40.41 10.96 -11.94
CA GLY A 41 -40.08 11.22 -10.54
C GLY A 41 -41.28 11.01 -9.60
N GLU A 42 -42.47 11.46 -10.00
CA GLU A 42 -43.71 11.26 -9.22
C GLU A 42 -44.10 9.78 -9.13
N VAL A 43 -43.98 9.04 -10.24
CA VAL A 43 -44.21 7.59 -10.27
C VAL A 43 -43.19 6.85 -9.42
N GLU A 44 -41.90 7.20 -9.51
CA GLU A 44 -40.84 6.59 -8.69
C GLU A 44 -41.09 6.84 -7.20
N ALA A 45 -41.46 8.07 -6.81
CA ALA A 45 -41.80 8.40 -5.43
C ALA A 45 -43.00 7.59 -4.92
N CYS A 46 -44.08 7.48 -5.70
CA CYS A 46 -45.24 6.67 -5.35
C CYS A 46 -44.89 5.18 -5.21
N VAL A 47 -44.13 4.63 -6.18
CA VAL A 47 -43.74 3.21 -6.19
C VAL A 47 -42.84 2.87 -5.00
N LEU A 48 -41.95 3.78 -4.58
CA LEU A 48 -41.11 3.57 -3.40
C LEU A 48 -41.90 3.57 -2.09
N GLN A 49 -43.08 4.19 -2.06
CA GLN A 49 -43.96 4.23 -0.88
C GLN A 49 -45.00 3.11 -0.86
N ALA A 50 -45.55 2.74 -2.02
CA ALA A 50 -46.69 1.83 -2.12
C ALA A 50 -46.34 0.38 -2.49
N CYS A 51 -45.15 0.11 -3.02
CA CYS A 51 -44.73 -1.22 -3.47
C CYS A 51 -43.65 -1.83 -2.58
N THR A 52 -43.50 -3.17 -2.61
CA THR A 52 -42.33 -3.82 -2.03
C THR A 52 -41.07 -3.52 -2.85
N LEU A 53 -39.87 -3.63 -2.26
CA LEU A 53 -38.64 -3.28 -2.99
C LEU A 53 -38.45 -4.15 -4.24
N ARG A 54 -38.80 -5.43 -4.18
CA ARG A 54 -38.80 -6.33 -5.35
C ARG A 54 -39.69 -5.78 -6.46
N GLN A 55 -40.91 -5.36 -6.12
CA GLN A 55 -41.84 -4.76 -7.08
C GLN A 55 -41.35 -3.40 -7.62
N SER A 56 -40.70 -2.58 -6.80
CA SER A 56 -40.10 -1.32 -7.23
C SER A 56 -38.96 -1.55 -8.23
N LEU A 57 -38.10 -2.55 -7.97
CA LEU A 57 -37.01 -2.94 -8.88
C LEU A 57 -37.54 -3.55 -10.18
N THR A 58 -38.58 -4.40 -10.13
CA THR A 58 -39.25 -4.93 -11.33
C THR A 58 -39.85 -3.81 -12.15
N THR A 59 -40.54 -2.86 -11.50
CA THR A 59 -41.08 -1.66 -12.15
C THR A 59 -39.96 -0.89 -12.84
N LYS A 60 -38.86 -0.60 -12.13
CA LYS A 60 -37.70 0.13 -12.68
C LYS A 60 -37.09 -0.59 -13.88
N ASN A 61 -36.94 -1.92 -13.82
CA ASN A 61 -36.43 -2.71 -14.94
C ASN A 61 -37.35 -2.61 -16.17
N VAL A 62 -38.65 -2.85 -15.99
CA VAL A 62 -39.64 -2.79 -17.08
C VAL A 62 -39.70 -1.40 -17.68
N THR A 63 -39.75 -0.34 -16.86
CA THR A 63 -39.82 1.04 -17.34
C THR A 63 -38.52 1.45 -18.04
N SER A 64 -37.35 1.17 -17.46
CA SER A 64 -36.07 1.52 -18.06
C SER A 64 -35.81 0.77 -19.36
N THR A 65 -36.16 -0.51 -19.44
CA THR A 65 -36.05 -1.30 -20.67
C THR A 65 -37.03 -0.78 -21.74
N SER A 66 -38.27 -0.49 -21.36
CA SER A 66 -39.30 0.02 -22.28
C SER A 66 -38.95 1.41 -22.83
N CYS A 67 -38.31 2.25 -22.01
CA CYS A 67 -37.83 3.58 -22.39
C CYS A 67 -36.45 3.56 -23.06
N HIS A 68 -35.87 2.39 -23.36
CA HIS A 68 -34.55 2.26 -23.98
C HIS A 68 -33.45 3.04 -23.24
N ALA A 69 -33.51 3.05 -21.89
CA ALA A 69 -32.48 3.67 -21.09
C ALA A 69 -31.11 2.99 -21.34
N PRO A 70 -30.00 3.75 -21.41
CA PRO A 70 -28.70 3.19 -21.67
C PRO A 70 -28.28 2.24 -20.55
N ILE A 71 -27.97 0.99 -20.90
CA ILE A 71 -27.44 -0.01 -19.96
C ILE A 71 -25.95 0.27 -19.76
N ARG A 72 -25.57 0.62 -18.54
CA ARG A 72 -24.17 0.92 -18.22
C ARG A 72 -23.45 -0.35 -17.72
N TYR A 73 -22.22 -0.55 -18.18
CA TYR A 73 -21.36 -1.65 -17.74
C TYR A 73 -19.91 -1.19 -17.59
N SER A 74 -19.37 -1.29 -16.37
CA SER A 74 -17.96 -0.97 -16.06
C SER A 74 -17.18 -2.18 -15.52
N GLY A 75 -17.79 -3.37 -15.49
CA GLY A 75 -17.21 -4.57 -14.88
C GLY A 75 -15.86 -4.99 -15.47
N GLU A 76 -15.67 -4.86 -16.79
CA GLU A 76 -14.40 -5.21 -17.43
C GLU A 76 -13.25 -4.29 -17.00
N SER A 77 -13.50 -2.97 -16.95
CA SER A 77 -12.52 -2.00 -16.47
C SER A 77 -12.13 -2.29 -15.01
N ILE A 78 -13.10 -2.62 -14.15
CA ILE A 78 -12.84 -2.96 -12.74
C ILE A 78 -11.95 -4.21 -12.64
N ARG A 79 -12.23 -5.26 -13.43
CA ARG A 79 -11.46 -6.50 -13.44
C ARG A 79 -10.01 -6.26 -13.88
N VAL A 80 -9.83 -5.54 -14.99
CA VAL A 80 -8.51 -5.22 -15.54
C VAL A 80 -7.70 -4.40 -14.55
N SER A 81 -8.27 -3.33 -13.99
CA SER A 81 -7.59 -2.50 -12.98
C SER A 81 -7.22 -3.31 -11.73
N ASN A 82 -8.14 -4.11 -11.20
CA ASN A 82 -7.89 -4.97 -10.03
C ASN A 82 -6.72 -5.95 -10.28
N LEU A 83 -6.71 -6.65 -11.41
CA LEU A 83 -5.67 -7.63 -11.74
C LEU A 83 -4.31 -6.96 -11.94
N ILE A 84 -4.25 -5.87 -12.71
CA ILE A 84 -2.99 -5.17 -12.98
C ILE A 84 -2.38 -4.64 -11.68
N LEU A 85 -3.16 -3.93 -10.84
CA LEU A 85 -2.65 -3.38 -9.59
C LEU A 85 -2.15 -4.49 -8.65
N SER A 86 -2.89 -5.60 -8.57
CA SER A 86 -2.52 -6.73 -7.70
C SER A 86 -1.26 -7.43 -8.17
N ILE A 87 -1.09 -7.64 -9.49
CA ILE A 87 0.12 -8.24 -10.07
C ILE A 87 1.33 -7.35 -9.82
N VAL A 88 1.21 -6.04 -10.09
CA VAL A 88 2.30 -5.07 -9.86
C VAL A 88 2.70 -5.07 -8.38
N THR A 89 1.72 -5.03 -7.48
CA THR A 89 1.96 -5.07 -6.03
C THR A 89 2.66 -6.35 -5.60
N ALA A 90 2.20 -7.51 -6.09
CA ALA A 90 2.83 -8.79 -5.81
C ALA A 90 4.28 -8.84 -6.31
N VAL A 91 4.56 -8.36 -7.53
CA VAL A 91 5.92 -8.28 -8.07
C VAL A 91 6.80 -7.36 -7.23
N CYS A 92 6.32 -6.18 -6.85
CA CYS A 92 7.06 -5.22 -6.01
C CYS A 92 7.38 -5.79 -4.62
N ALA A 93 6.42 -6.45 -3.98
CA ALA A 93 6.61 -7.01 -2.65
C ALA A 93 7.45 -8.31 -2.66
N LEU A 94 7.25 -9.20 -3.63
CA LEU A 94 8.05 -10.42 -3.76
C LEU A 94 9.50 -10.11 -4.15
N SER A 95 9.74 -9.16 -5.06
CA SER A 95 11.10 -8.75 -5.42
C SER A 95 11.86 -8.19 -4.20
N ARG A 96 11.18 -7.40 -3.36
CA ARG A 96 11.74 -6.94 -2.08
C ARG A 96 12.13 -8.11 -1.17
N ILE A 97 11.24 -9.08 -0.96
CA ILE A 97 11.48 -10.22 -0.05
C ILE A 97 12.60 -11.11 -0.59
N ILE A 98 12.53 -11.49 -1.87
CA ILE A 98 13.53 -12.34 -2.54
C ILE A 98 14.89 -11.66 -2.52
N TYR A 99 14.97 -10.36 -2.80
CA TYR A 99 16.25 -9.66 -2.78
C TYR A 99 16.90 -9.69 -1.40
N LYS A 100 16.15 -9.41 -0.32
CA LYS A 100 16.70 -9.48 1.04
C LYS A 100 17.10 -10.91 1.44
N ALA A 101 16.30 -11.90 1.05
CA ALA A 101 16.55 -13.30 1.39
C ALA A 101 17.74 -13.91 0.63
N VAL A 102 17.91 -13.59 -0.66
CA VAL A 102 18.94 -14.19 -1.52
C VAL A 102 20.28 -13.48 -1.38
N PHE A 103 20.29 -12.15 -1.31
CA PHE A 103 21.54 -11.38 -1.25
C PHE A 103 22.07 -11.19 0.18
N SER A 104 21.43 -11.80 1.18
CA SER A 104 21.88 -11.85 2.58
C SER A 104 22.25 -10.47 3.18
N ILE A 105 21.63 -9.39 2.68
CA ILE A 105 21.92 -7.99 3.08
C ILE A 105 21.34 -7.69 4.48
N GLY A 106 20.68 -8.65 5.13
CA GLY A 106 20.30 -8.59 6.55
C GLY A 106 19.11 -9.47 6.90
N GLU A 107 18.83 -9.57 8.20
CA GLU A 107 17.67 -10.27 8.75
C GLU A 107 16.34 -9.69 8.22
N LEU A 108 15.34 -10.56 8.05
CA LEU A 108 13.98 -10.16 7.70
C LEU A 108 13.37 -9.38 8.87
N GLY A 109 12.92 -8.16 8.57
CA GLY A 109 12.33 -7.28 9.58
C GLY A 109 10.84 -7.54 9.74
N TYR A 110 10.25 -7.01 10.82
CA TYR A 110 8.80 -7.02 11.04
C TYR A 110 8.02 -6.39 9.87
N ASP A 111 8.64 -5.45 9.14
CA ASP A 111 8.08 -4.82 7.96
C ASP A 111 7.97 -5.77 6.76
N ASP A 112 8.89 -6.71 6.60
CA ASP A 112 8.82 -7.71 5.53
C ASP A 112 7.72 -8.76 5.81
N TYR A 113 7.58 -9.17 7.07
CA TYR A 113 6.51 -10.08 7.49
C TYR A 113 5.13 -9.45 7.34
N SER A 114 4.97 -8.16 7.67
CA SER A 114 3.69 -7.48 7.51
C SER A 114 3.32 -7.25 6.05
N VAL A 115 4.30 -7.00 5.16
CA VAL A 115 4.07 -6.96 3.70
C VAL A 115 3.57 -8.31 3.20
N LEU A 116 4.22 -9.41 3.62
CA LEU A 116 3.81 -10.75 3.22
C LEU A 116 2.41 -11.08 3.73
N ALA A 117 2.09 -10.73 4.97
CA ALA A 117 0.76 -10.90 5.53
C ALA A 117 -0.30 -10.09 4.76
N ALA A 118 0.02 -8.84 4.38
CA ALA A 118 -0.86 -7.99 3.58
C ALA A 118 -1.12 -8.59 2.19
N LEU A 119 -0.08 -9.12 1.52
CA LEU A 119 -0.23 -9.83 0.25
C LEU A 119 -1.15 -11.05 0.36
N ILE A 120 -0.93 -11.90 1.36
CA ILE A 120 -1.73 -13.10 1.59
C ILE A 120 -3.20 -12.74 1.86
N ALA A 121 -3.43 -11.71 2.69
CA ALA A 121 -4.78 -11.21 2.97
C ALA A 121 -5.45 -10.55 1.76
N GLY A 122 -4.66 -10.05 0.80
CA GLY A 122 -5.15 -9.45 -0.45
C GLY A 122 -5.65 -10.48 -1.47
N VAL A 123 -5.07 -11.68 -1.54
CA VAL A 123 -5.42 -12.71 -2.54
C VAL A 123 -6.93 -13.02 -2.59
N PRO A 124 -7.61 -13.31 -1.46
CA PRO A 124 -9.05 -13.52 -1.47
C PRO A 124 -9.84 -12.35 -2.05
N SER A 125 -9.42 -11.11 -1.77
CA SER A 125 -10.10 -9.91 -2.29
C SER A 125 -10.02 -9.82 -3.81
N VAL A 126 -8.86 -10.13 -4.39
CA VAL A 126 -8.67 -10.15 -5.86
C VAL A 126 -9.60 -11.17 -6.49
N VAL A 127 -9.67 -12.38 -5.92
CA VAL A 127 -10.52 -13.47 -6.43
C VAL A 127 -12.01 -13.13 -6.28
N ILE A 128 -12.43 -12.59 -5.14
CA ILE A 128 -13.83 -12.23 -4.90
C ILE A 128 -14.26 -11.11 -5.85
N ILE A 129 -13.42 -10.10 -6.08
CA ILE A 129 -13.72 -9.02 -7.03
C ILE A 129 -13.92 -9.59 -8.44
N ASP A 130 -12.99 -10.41 -8.93
CA ASP A 130 -13.00 -10.92 -10.31
C ASP A 130 -14.10 -11.97 -10.54
N ARG A 131 -14.20 -12.96 -9.65
CA ARG A 131 -15.01 -14.17 -9.86
C ARG A 131 -16.39 -14.12 -9.23
N ALA A 132 -16.61 -13.23 -8.26
CA ALA A 132 -17.83 -13.25 -7.48
C ALA A 132 -18.63 -11.95 -7.67
N ILE A 133 -18.10 -10.79 -7.28
CA ILE A 133 -18.91 -9.57 -7.21
C ILE A 133 -19.20 -8.95 -8.58
N VAL A 134 -18.25 -8.97 -9.53
CA VAL A 134 -18.47 -8.45 -10.90
C VAL A 134 -19.53 -9.26 -11.65
N PRO A 135 -19.47 -10.61 -11.67
CA PRO A 135 -20.55 -11.41 -12.26
C PRO A 135 -21.93 -11.23 -11.59
N ASN A 136 -21.96 -10.90 -10.30
CA ASN A 136 -23.20 -10.67 -9.55
C ASN A 136 -23.72 -9.23 -9.60
N GLY A 137 -23.12 -8.34 -10.41
CA GLY A 137 -23.71 -7.04 -10.73
C GLY A 137 -22.87 -5.81 -10.42
N LEU A 138 -21.63 -5.95 -9.93
CA LEU A 138 -20.77 -4.76 -9.73
C LEU A 138 -20.55 -4.01 -11.04
N GLY A 139 -20.76 -2.69 -11.01
CA GLY A 139 -20.59 -1.84 -12.19
C GLY A 139 -21.71 -2.02 -13.22
N ARG A 140 -22.89 -2.47 -12.78
CA ARG A 140 -24.13 -2.52 -13.56
C ARG A 140 -25.24 -1.77 -12.81
N ASP A 141 -26.21 -1.29 -13.56
CA ASP A 141 -27.41 -0.72 -12.96
C ASP A 141 -28.22 -1.78 -12.21
N VAL A 142 -28.61 -1.52 -10.97
CA VAL A 142 -29.25 -2.50 -10.06
C VAL A 142 -30.51 -3.15 -10.65
N TRP A 143 -31.25 -2.41 -11.47
CA TRP A 143 -32.47 -2.90 -12.13
C TRP A 143 -32.20 -3.96 -13.21
N THR A 144 -30.96 -4.07 -13.70
CA THR A 144 -30.54 -5.11 -14.67
C THR A 144 -30.12 -6.42 -14.02
N VAL A 145 -30.04 -6.46 -12.68
CA VAL A 145 -29.49 -7.57 -11.89
C VAL A 145 -30.62 -8.41 -11.31
N SER A 146 -30.50 -9.74 -11.33
CA SER A 146 -31.51 -10.63 -10.75
C SER A 146 -31.51 -10.56 -9.21
N PHE A 147 -32.64 -10.85 -8.57
CA PHE A 147 -32.73 -10.81 -7.10
C PHE A 147 -31.76 -11.78 -6.39
N GLU A 148 -31.50 -12.93 -7.00
CA GLU A 148 -30.50 -13.88 -6.49
C GLU A 148 -29.09 -13.31 -6.61
N GLN A 149 -28.77 -12.70 -7.76
CA GLN A 149 -27.49 -12.03 -7.97
C GLN A 149 -27.30 -10.85 -7.00
N ILE A 150 -28.34 -10.07 -6.71
CA ILE A 150 -28.30 -8.99 -5.70
C ILE A 150 -27.94 -9.58 -4.31
N THR A 151 -28.58 -10.68 -3.93
CA THR A 151 -28.30 -11.36 -2.65
C THR A 151 -26.84 -11.82 -2.59
N ASN A 152 -26.35 -12.45 -3.66
CA ASN A 152 -24.95 -12.89 -3.75
C ASN A 152 -23.98 -11.71 -3.79
N PHE A 153 -24.30 -10.62 -4.49
CA PHE A 153 -23.53 -9.40 -4.53
C PHE A 153 -23.31 -8.83 -3.14
N VAL A 154 -24.38 -8.65 -2.35
CA VAL A 154 -24.29 -8.14 -0.97
C VAL A 154 -23.52 -9.11 -0.06
N ARG A 155 -23.68 -10.43 -0.27
CA ARG A 155 -22.93 -11.46 0.47
C ARG A 155 -21.43 -11.40 0.21
N TYR A 156 -21.00 -11.20 -1.04
CA TYR A 156 -19.58 -11.03 -1.36
C TYR A 156 -19.05 -9.65 -0.96
N LEU A 157 -19.89 -8.62 -0.98
CA LEU A 157 -19.55 -7.29 -0.48
C LEU A 157 -19.25 -7.33 1.02
N TYR A 158 -20.04 -8.07 1.80
CA TYR A 158 -19.75 -8.34 3.21
C TYR A 158 -18.35 -8.95 3.42
N ALA A 159 -18.00 -9.98 2.64
CA ALA A 159 -16.70 -10.61 2.74
C ALA A 159 -15.56 -9.64 2.37
N LEU A 160 -15.74 -8.80 1.35
CA LEU A 160 -14.78 -7.77 0.97
C LEU A 160 -14.61 -6.69 2.03
N GLU A 161 -15.69 -6.28 2.71
CA GLU A 161 -15.63 -5.30 3.80
C GLU A 161 -14.74 -5.80 4.95
N VAL A 162 -14.96 -7.05 5.40
CA VAL A 162 -14.17 -7.68 6.46
C VAL A 162 -12.70 -7.78 6.04
N LEU A 163 -12.43 -8.26 4.82
CA LEU A 163 -11.08 -8.36 4.29
C LEU A 163 -10.41 -6.99 4.16
N TYR A 164 -11.16 -5.95 3.81
CA TYR A 164 -10.66 -4.60 3.69
C TYR A 164 -10.16 -4.06 5.05
N PHE A 165 -10.91 -4.24 6.14
CA PHE A 165 -10.47 -3.82 7.48
C PHE A 165 -9.20 -4.54 7.95
N ILE A 166 -9.04 -5.81 7.58
CA ILE A 166 -7.80 -6.56 7.86
C ILE A 166 -6.64 -5.99 7.02
N GLN A 167 -6.86 -5.77 5.72
CA GLN A 167 -5.83 -5.27 4.81
C GLN A 167 -5.36 -3.86 5.16
N ILE A 168 -6.27 -2.93 5.49
CA ILE A 168 -5.89 -1.56 5.85
C ILE A 168 -5.07 -1.54 7.15
N ALA A 169 -5.42 -2.39 8.13
CA ALA A 169 -4.63 -2.53 9.35
C ALA A 169 -3.22 -3.06 9.07
N LEU A 170 -3.09 -4.09 8.22
CA LEU A 170 -1.81 -4.67 7.81
C LEU A 170 -0.94 -3.70 6.99
N LEU A 171 -1.57 -2.90 6.12
CA LEU A 171 -0.90 -1.83 5.37
C LEU A 171 -0.29 -0.81 6.33
N LYS A 172 -1.07 -0.31 7.30
CA LYS A 172 -0.58 0.66 8.28
C LYS A 172 0.52 0.06 9.16
N LEU A 173 0.42 -1.21 9.56
CA LEU A 173 1.49 -1.91 10.26
C LEU A 173 2.79 -1.96 9.45
N THR A 174 2.68 -2.22 8.15
CA THR A 174 3.83 -2.21 7.24
C THR A 174 4.54 -0.86 7.24
N LEU A 175 3.80 0.25 7.14
CA LEU A 175 4.37 1.59 7.19
C LEU A 175 4.99 1.91 8.56
N LEU A 176 4.32 1.52 9.66
CA LEU A 176 4.80 1.77 11.02
C LEU A 176 6.08 0.99 11.34
N PHE A 177 6.18 -0.29 10.95
CA PHE A 177 7.40 -1.08 11.13
C PHE A 177 8.55 -0.54 10.28
N PHE A 178 8.25 -0.08 9.07
CA PHE A 178 9.23 0.62 8.24
C PHE A 178 9.74 1.90 8.93
N PHE A 179 8.85 2.67 9.57
CA PHE A 179 9.24 3.87 10.32
C PHE A 179 10.08 3.55 11.55
N LEU A 180 9.74 2.48 12.29
CA LEU A 180 10.53 2.01 13.43
C LEU A 180 11.96 1.62 13.07
N ARG A 181 12.19 1.15 11.84
CA ARG A 181 13.52 0.82 11.33
C ARG A 181 14.35 2.05 10.97
N ILE A 182 13.71 3.12 10.49
CA ILE A 182 14.39 4.33 10.00
C ILE A 182 14.74 5.29 11.13
N PHE A 183 13.86 5.45 12.12
CA PHE A 183 14.04 6.46 13.16
C PHE A 183 14.61 5.84 14.45
N PRO A 184 15.88 6.11 14.80
CA PRO A 184 16.50 5.54 15.98
C PRO A 184 16.10 6.24 17.30
N LYS A 185 15.55 7.46 17.25
CA LYS A 185 15.30 8.30 18.43
C LYS A 185 14.27 7.65 19.38
N PRO A 186 14.57 7.54 20.69
CA PRO A 186 13.76 6.76 21.63
C PRO A 186 12.34 7.32 21.81
N MET A 187 12.17 8.64 21.81
CA MET A 187 10.86 9.28 21.93
C MET A 187 9.94 8.94 20.74
N ILE A 188 10.45 9.07 19.51
CA ILE A 188 9.70 8.75 18.28
C ILE A 188 9.39 7.25 18.23
N ARG A 189 10.33 6.39 18.61
CA ARG A 189 10.08 4.95 18.69
C ARG A 189 8.96 4.59 19.67
N ARG A 190 8.87 5.27 20.83
CA ARG A 190 7.78 5.07 21.78
C ARG A 190 6.43 5.47 21.19
N LEU A 191 6.37 6.60 20.49
CA LEU A 191 5.15 7.05 19.79
C LEU A 191 4.75 6.10 18.66
N LEU A 192 5.72 5.58 17.89
CA LEU A 192 5.47 4.60 16.84
C LEU A 192 4.93 3.29 17.41
N TRP A 193 5.51 2.74 18.48
CA TRP A 193 4.97 1.55 19.14
C TRP A 193 3.58 1.76 19.73
N ALA A 194 3.30 2.94 20.30
CA ALA A 194 1.95 3.30 20.73
C ALA A 194 0.96 3.34 19.54
N THR A 195 1.40 3.87 18.40
CA THR A 195 0.60 3.92 17.17
C THR A 195 0.36 2.51 16.60
N VAL A 196 1.35 1.62 16.66
CA VAL A 196 1.21 0.20 16.30
C VAL A 196 0.14 -0.47 17.16
N ALA A 197 0.20 -0.30 18.48
CA ALA A 197 -0.79 -0.86 19.41
C ALA A 197 -2.21 -0.32 19.12
N PHE A 198 -2.34 0.99 18.91
CA PHE A 198 -3.61 1.62 18.56
C PHE A 198 -4.15 1.10 17.21
N ASN A 199 -3.30 0.98 16.18
CA ASN A 199 -3.70 0.47 14.87
C ASN A 199 -4.15 -0.99 14.95
N CYS A 200 -3.45 -1.84 15.69
CA CYS A 200 -3.87 -3.23 15.93
C CYS A 200 -5.24 -3.29 16.63
N LEU A 201 -5.43 -2.49 17.69
CA LEU A 201 -6.70 -2.46 18.42
C LEU A 201 -7.85 -2.00 17.53
N ASN A 202 -7.67 -0.94 16.75
CA ASN A 202 -8.67 -0.48 15.79
C ASN A 202 -8.97 -1.52 14.72
N GLY A 203 -7.93 -2.11 14.11
CA GLY A 203 -8.09 -3.15 13.09
C GLY A 203 -8.93 -4.33 13.62
N VAL A 204 -8.57 -4.84 14.80
CA VAL A 204 -9.34 -5.91 15.46
C VAL A 204 -10.77 -5.45 15.75
N ALA A 205 -10.96 -4.29 16.37
CA ALA A 205 -12.29 -3.79 16.72
C ALA A 205 -13.20 -3.64 15.50
N PHE A 206 -12.72 -3.04 14.41
CA PHE A 206 -13.50 -2.87 13.18
C PHE A 206 -13.74 -4.19 12.45
N THR A 207 -12.77 -5.11 12.42
CA THR A 207 -12.99 -6.46 11.85
C THR A 207 -14.07 -7.22 12.62
N PHE A 208 -14.03 -7.22 13.96
CA PHE A 208 -15.08 -7.86 14.77
C PHE A 208 -16.42 -7.17 14.60
N ALA A 209 -16.45 -5.83 14.57
CA ALA A 209 -17.67 -5.08 14.32
C ALA A 209 -18.28 -5.43 12.96
N ALA A 210 -17.46 -5.54 11.90
CA ALA A 210 -17.90 -5.92 10.56
C ALA A 210 -18.43 -7.36 10.50
N ILE A 211 -17.81 -8.29 11.22
CA ILE A 211 -18.27 -9.69 11.26
C ILE A 211 -19.62 -9.80 11.98
N PHE A 212 -19.78 -9.07 13.10
CA PHE A 212 -20.95 -9.15 13.97
C PHE A 212 -21.92 -7.98 13.82
N GLN A 213 -21.88 -7.27 12.68
CA GLN A 213 -22.69 -6.07 12.44
C GLN A 213 -24.19 -6.34 12.36
N CYS A 214 -24.61 -7.57 12.08
CA CYS A 214 -26.02 -7.97 11.97
C CYS A 214 -26.34 -9.19 12.85
N ARG A 215 -27.58 -9.25 13.35
CA ARG A 215 -28.15 -10.37 14.10
C ARG A 215 -29.47 -10.82 13.46
N PRO A 216 -29.55 -12.04 12.89
CA PRO A 216 -28.43 -12.95 12.59
C PRO A 216 -27.47 -12.39 11.52
N ILE A 217 -26.25 -12.93 11.41
CA ILE A 217 -25.25 -12.47 10.41
C ILE A 217 -25.83 -12.56 8.98
N SER A 218 -26.63 -13.59 8.71
CA SER A 218 -27.29 -13.75 7.42
C SER A 218 -28.21 -12.61 7.03
N PHE A 219 -28.68 -11.84 8.02
CA PHE A 219 -29.49 -10.67 7.77
C PHE A 219 -28.74 -9.59 6.97
N TYR A 220 -27.41 -9.54 6.99
CA TYR A 220 -26.67 -8.56 6.20
C TYR A 220 -26.99 -8.66 4.69
N TRP A 221 -27.01 -9.88 4.14
CA TRP A 221 -27.26 -10.11 2.72
C TRP A 221 -28.72 -10.41 2.38
N THR A 222 -29.61 -10.56 3.36
CA THR A 222 -31.05 -10.68 3.12
C THR A 222 -31.81 -9.37 3.39
N LYS A 223 -31.25 -8.43 4.16
CA LYS A 223 -31.88 -7.14 4.49
C LYS A 223 -32.24 -6.29 3.29
N TRP A 224 -31.56 -6.48 2.14
CA TRP A 224 -31.74 -5.62 0.98
C TRP A 224 -33.21 -5.56 0.53
N ASP A 225 -33.97 -6.66 0.58
CA ASP A 225 -35.37 -6.71 0.12
C ASP A 225 -36.38 -6.12 1.13
N LYS A 226 -35.93 -5.77 2.35
CA LYS A 226 -36.73 -5.27 3.47
C LYS A 226 -37.83 -6.23 3.97
N GLU A 227 -37.79 -7.51 3.58
CA GLU A 227 -38.79 -8.51 3.96
C GLU A 227 -38.32 -9.36 5.17
N GLY A 228 -37.01 -9.46 5.40
CA GLY A 228 -36.43 -10.20 6.51
C GLY A 228 -36.58 -9.50 7.88
N SER A 229 -36.67 -10.30 8.94
CA SER A 229 -36.59 -9.83 10.33
C SER A 229 -35.16 -9.95 10.86
N GLY A 230 -34.58 -8.83 11.30
CA GLY A 230 -33.28 -8.79 11.92
C GLY A 230 -32.87 -7.37 12.28
N GLN A 231 -31.76 -7.24 13.00
CA GLN A 231 -31.21 -5.93 13.34
C GLN A 231 -29.75 -5.87 12.94
N CYS A 232 -29.34 -4.74 12.38
CA CYS A 232 -27.94 -4.43 12.11
C CYS A 232 -27.60 -3.11 12.77
N ILE A 233 -26.33 -2.92 13.10
CA ILE A 233 -25.79 -1.59 13.40
C ILE A 233 -25.86 -0.70 12.14
N ASP A 234 -25.55 0.59 12.31
CA ASP A 234 -25.41 1.49 11.17
C ASP A 234 -24.14 1.13 10.36
N ILE A 235 -24.34 0.38 9.27
CA ILE A 235 -23.27 -0.10 8.38
C ILE A 235 -22.52 1.08 7.75
N ASN A 236 -23.25 2.12 7.33
CA ASN A 236 -22.65 3.33 6.77
C ASN A 236 -21.88 4.09 7.85
N GLY A 237 -22.46 4.20 9.04
CA GLY A 237 -21.79 4.79 10.21
C GLY A 237 -20.49 4.07 10.59
N LEU A 238 -20.48 2.74 10.54
CA LEU A 238 -19.28 1.92 10.77
C LEU A 238 -18.20 2.23 9.73
N ALA A 239 -18.56 2.21 8.44
CA ALA A 239 -17.64 2.47 7.34
C ALA A 239 -17.07 3.90 7.37
N TRP A 240 -17.90 4.91 7.66
CA TRP A 240 -17.48 6.31 7.79
C TRP A 240 -16.54 6.51 8.97
N THR A 241 -16.86 5.93 10.14
CA THR A 241 -16.02 6.02 11.32
C THR A 241 -14.64 5.42 11.06
N ASN A 242 -14.58 4.23 10.44
CA ASN A 242 -13.31 3.62 10.06
C ASN A 242 -12.53 4.48 9.05
N ALA A 243 -13.20 5.04 8.04
CA ALA A 243 -12.56 5.90 7.05
C ALA A 243 -11.97 7.17 7.68
N ILE A 244 -12.70 7.84 8.58
CA ILE A 244 -12.22 9.04 9.28
C ILE A 244 -11.02 8.70 10.18
N ILE A 245 -11.13 7.65 11.00
CA ILE A 245 -10.02 7.22 11.87
C ILE A 245 -8.79 6.84 11.03
N SER A 246 -8.99 6.18 9.89
CA SER A 246 -7.90 5.84 8.95
C SER A 246 -7.18 7.09 8.47
N ILE A 247 -7.91 8.11 7.99
CA ILE A 247 -7.35 9.38 7.51
C ILE A 247 -6.58 10.10 8.63
N VAL A 248 -7.17 10.17 9.83
CA VAL A 248 -6.49 10.77 11.00
C VAL A 248 -5.19 10.04 11.31
N LEU A 249 -5.18 8.70 11.25
CA LEU A 249 -3.97 7.92 11.41
C LEU A 249 -2.93 8.17 10.31
N ASP A 250 -3.35 8.36 9.06
CA ASP A 250 -2.42 8.67 7.97
C ASP A 250 -1.75 10.04 8.16
N ILE A 251 -2.54 11.05 8.55
CA ILE A 251 -2.01 12.39 8.90
C ILE A 251 -1.07 12.32 10.10
N TRP A 252 -1.43 11.55 11.14
CA TRP A 252 -0.58 11.35 12.31
C TRP A 252 0.75 10.67 11.95
N MET A 253 0.68 9.60 11.15
CA MET A 253 1.87 8.88 10.66
C MET A 253 2.75 9.76 9.79
N LEU A 254 2.17 10.70 9.02
CA LEU A 254 2.90 11.72 8.26
C LEU A 254 3.58 12.77 9.14
N ALA A 255 2.94 13.18 10.24
CA ALA A 255 3.45 14.22 11.14
C ALA A 255 4.70 13.76 11.92
N LEU A 256 4.75 12.49 12.33
CA LEU A 256 5.86 11.90 13.09
C LEU A 256 7.25 12.11 12.44
N PRO A 257 7.49 11.73 11.17
CA PRO A 257 8.79 11.92 10.52
C PRO A 257 9.10 13.40 10.24
N LEU A 258 8.09 14.23 9.95
CA LEU A 258 8.28 15.66 9.68
C LEU A 258 8.82 16.39 10.91
N PHE A 259 8.26 16.12 12.09
CA PHE A 259 8.72 16.72 13.33
C PHE A 259 10.20 16.43 13.62
N GLU A 260 10.67 15.24 13.25
CA GLU A 260 12.08 14.87 13.42
C GLU A 260 13.00 15.62 12.44
N VAL A 261 12.55 15.85 11.21
CA VAL A 261 13.35 16.53 10.18
C VAL A 261 13.48 18.02 10.42
N PHE A 262 12.46 18.68 10.95
CA PHE A 262 12.56 20.10 11.29
C PHE A 262 13.54 20.37 12.44
N ASN A 263 13.73 19.39 13.33
CA ASN A 263 14.54 19.54 14.53
C ASN A 263 15.98 19.01 14.40
N LEU A 264 16.37 18.41 13.27
CA LEU A 264 17.65 17.70 13.17
C LEU A 264 18.39 17.97 11.85
N GLN A 265 19.68 18.31 11.95
CA GLN A 265 20.60 18.43 10.79
C GLN A 265 20.90 17.04 10.20
N LEU A 266 19.94 16.50 9.45
CA LEU A 266 20.06 15.19 8.81
C LEU A 266 20.99 15.24 7.60
N SER A 267 21.80 14.19 7.43
CA SER A 267 22.58 13.97 6.20
C SER A 267 21.67 13.85 4.97
N TRP A 268 22.16 14.24 3.80
CA TRP A 268 21.37 14.33 2.56
C TRP A 268 20.61 13.03 2.22
N ARG A 269 21.18 11.86 2.54
CA ARG A 269 20.53 10.55 2.34
C ARG A 269 19.29 10.38 3.22
N LYS A 270 19.35 10.75 4.50
CA LYS A 270 18.20 10.69 5.42
C LYS A 270 17.12 11.69 5.03
N LYS A 271 17.52 12.87 4.56
CA LYS A 271 16.62 13.89 4.03
C LYS A 271 15.83 13.40 2.81
N LEU A 272 16.49 12.67 1.91
CA LEU A 272 15.83 12.05 0.75
C LEU A 272 14.87 10.93 1.14
N SER A 273 15.23 10.07 2.11
CA SER A 273 14.31 9.03 2.60
C SER A 273 13.05 9.63 3.22
N VAL A 274 13.19 10.68 4.02
CA VAL A 274 12.03 11.39 4.60
C VAL A 274 11.18 12.01 3.49
N ALA A 275 11.80 12.65 2.49
CA ALA A 275 11.04 13.25 1.39
C ALA A 275 10.19 12.20 0.64
N VAL A 276 10.75 11.02 0.37
CA VAL A 276 9.99 9.91 -0.23
C VAL A 276 8.85 9.45 0.68
N MET A 277 9.08 9.31 1.98
CA MET A 277 8.05 8.93 2.97
C MET A 277 6.92 9.95 3.04
N PHE A 278 7.25 11.24 2.99
CA PHE A 278 6.27 12.32 2.98
C PHE A 278 5.41 12.30 1.72
N CYS A 279 6.02 12.15 0.54
CA CYS A 279 5.27 12.01 -0.72
C CYS A 279 4.34 10.80 -0.69
N VAL A 280 4.84 9.66 -0.21
CA VAL A 280 4.06 8.42 -0.07
C VAL A 280 2.88 8.61 0.86
N GLY A 281 3.09 9.08 2.09
CA GLY A 281 2.01 9.22 3.05
C GLY A 281 0.97 10.26 2.59
N THR A 282 1.41 11.34 1.94
CA THR A 282 0.50 12.36 1.40
C THR A 282 -0.38 11.75 0.31
N PHE A 283 0.22 10.95 -0.58
CA PHE A 283 -0.51 10.27 -1.65
C PHE A 283 -1.55 9.27 -1.10
N VAL A 284 -1.16 8.44 -0.12
CA VAL A 284 -2.08 7.50 0.54
C VAL A 284 -3.23 8.26 1.23
N THR A 285 -2.92 9.34 1.95
CA THR A 285 -3.94 10.18 2.61
C THR A 285 -4.96 10.74 1.61
N VAL A 286 -4.50 11.21 0.45
CA VAL A 286 -5.40 11.71 -0.61
C VAL A 286 -6.33 10.61 -1.11
N ILE A 287 -5.80 9.40 -1.33
CA ILE A 287 -6.64 8.25 -1.74
C ILE A 287 -7.69 7.94 -0.66
N SER A 288 -7.32 7.93 0.61
CA SER A 288 -8.25 7.68 1.72
C SER A 288 -9.38 8.73 1.78
N ILE A 289 -9.09 10.00 1.46
CA ILE A 289 -10.10 11.07 1.36
C ILE A 289 -11.04 10.83 0.16
N LEU A 290 -10.49 10.46 -1.01
CA LEU A 290 -11.31 10.16 -2.19
C LEU A 290 -12.22 8.94 -1.95
N ARG A 291 -11.72 7.93 -1.24
CA ARG A 291 -12.52 6.78 -0.81
C ARG A 291 -13.65 7.20 0.14
N LEU A 292 -13.37 8.07 1.12
CA LEU A 292 -14.41 8.59 2.02
C LEU A 292 -15.50 9.32 1.23
N ARG A 293 -15.13 10.15 0.24
CA ARG A 293 -16.11 10.80 -0.64
C ARG A 293 -17.00 9.79 -1.36
N SER A 294 -16.42 8.72 -1.92
CA SER A 294 -17.20 7.65 -2.56
C SER A 294 -18.12 6.92 -1.58
N LEU A 295 -17.70 6.70 -0.33
CA LEU A 295 -18.55 6.11 0.72
C LEU A 295 -19.74 7.02 1.08
N VAL A 296 -19.53 8.34 1.13
CA VAL A 296 -20.63 9.29 1.37
C VAL A 296 -21.61 9.29 0.20
N ASN A 297 -21.11 9.29 -1.03
CA ASN A 297 -21.96 9.22 -2.23
C ASN A 297 -22.75 7.90 -2.28
N PHE A 298 -22.12 6.78 -1.94
CA PHE A 298 -22.76 5.47 -1.90
C PHE A 298 -23.92 5.41 -0.90
N ALA A 299 -23.76 6.01 0.28
CA ALA A 299 -24.81 6.02 1.31
C ALA A 299 -26.09 6.74 0.86
N ALA A 300 -25.99 7.69 -0.08
CA ALA A 300 -27.12 8.42 -0.66
C ALA A 300 -27.60 7.83 -2.01
N SER A 301 -27.04 6.69 -2.45
CA SER A 301 -27.27 6.14 -3.78
C SER A 301 -28.63 5.45 -3.93
N ALA A 302 -29.30 5.71 -5.06
CA ALA A 302 -30.45 4.93 -5.52
C ALA A 302 -30.08 3.74 -6.43
N ASN A 303 -28.77 3.55 -6.69
CA ASN A 303 -28.23 2.51 -7.57
C ASN A 303 -26.93 1.93 -6.97
N PRO A 304 -27.05 1.14 -5.88
CA PRO A 304 -25.89 0.72 -5.10
C PRO A 304 -24.91 -0.16 -5.89
N THR A 305 -25.38 -0.99 -6.82
CA THR A 305 -24.50 -1.89 -7.61
C THR A 305 -23.58 -1.11 -8.56
N TRP A 306 -24.00 0.07 -9.02
CA TRP A 306 -23.20 0.98 -9.84
C TRP A 306 -22.24 1.79 -8.96
N ASP A 307 -22.75 2.48 -7.94
CA ASP A 307 -21.94 3.41 -7.13
C ASP A 307 -20.95 2.70 -6.19
N GLN A 308 -21.20 1.43 -5.84
CA GLN A 308 -20.25 0.61 -5.08
C GLN A 308 -18.95 0.33 -5.86
N ALA A 309 -18.97 0.42 -7.20
CA ALA A 309 -17.78 0.23 -8.02
C ALA A 309 -16.66 1.22 -7.65
N ASP A 310 -17.01 2.48 -7.44
CA ASP A 310 -16.04 3.53 -7.08
C ASP A 310 -15.43 3.25 -5.71
N VAL A 311 -16.24 2.84 -4.73
CA VAL A 311 -15.76 2.49 -3.38
C VAL A 311 -14.77 1.33 -3.43
N ILE A 312 -15.07 0.29 -4.22
CA ILE A 312 -14.18 -0.87 -4.38
C ILE A 312 -12.89 -0.47 -5.11
N ASN A 313 -12.99 0.32 -6.17
CA ASN A 313 -11.82 0.79 -6.91
C ASN A 313 -10.89 1.63 -6.02
N TRP A 314 -11.41 2.60 -5.28
CA TRP A 314 -10.59 3.40 -4.37
C TRP A 314 -9.99 2.57 -3.24
N SER A 315 -10.73 1.62 -2.68
CA SER A 315 -10.20 0.71 -1.66
C SER A 315 -9.08 -0.18 -2.20
N ASN A 316 -9.22 -0.67 -3.43
CA ASN A 316 -8.21 -1.47 -4.10
C ASN A 316 -6.93 -0.66 -4.39
N ILE A 317 -7.10 0.55 -4.91
CA ILE A 317 -6.02 1.51 -5.16
C ILE A 317 -5.30 1.86 -3.85
N GLU A 318 -6.02 2.11 -2.76
CA GLU A 318 -5.47 2.43 -1.44
C GLU A 318 -4.53 1.33 -0.93
N ILE A 319 -5.01 0.07 -0.93
CA ILE A 319 -4.23 -1.07 -0.44
C ILE A 319 -3.02 -1.35 -1.33
N ASN A 320 -3.22 -1.47 -2.65
CA ASN A 320 -2.16 -1.83 -3.57
C ASN A 320 -1.08 -0.74 -3.67
N ILE A 321 -1.47 0.52 -3.85
CA ILE A 321 -0.47 1.59 -3.92
C ILE A 321 0.20 1.80 -2.58
N GLY A 322 -0.51 1.66 -1.45
CA GLY A 322 0.11 1.68 -0.13
C GLY A 322 1.24 0.66 0.02
N ILE A 323 1.01 -0.59 -0.41
CA ILE A 323 2.03 -1.65 -0.37
C ILE A 323 3.18 -1.35 -1.33
N ILE A 324 2.89 -0.96 -2.58
CA ILE A 324 3.93 -0.57 -3.56
C ILE A 324 4.81 0.52 -2.98
N CYS A 325 4.21 1.55 -2.40
CA CYS A 325 4.90 2.66 -1.78
C CYS A 325 5.79 2.23 -0.60
N ALA A 326 5.33 1.30 0.23
CA ALA A 326 6.15 0.71 1.30
C ALA A 326 7.34 -0.09 0.76
N CYS A 327 7.25 -0.62 -0.46
CA CYS A 327 8.33 -1.37 -1.12
C CYS A 327 9.33 -0.49 -1.89
N LEU A 328 8.99 0.76 -2.24
CA LEU A 328 9.86 1.68 -3.00
C LEU A 328 11.29 1.83 -2.44
N PRO A 329 11.52 1.94 -1.11
CA PRO A 329 12.86 2.07 -0.56
C PRO A 329 13.74 0.85 -0.87
N ALA A 330 13.18 -0.36 -0.79
CA ALA A 330 13.89 -1.59 -1.14
C ALA A 330 14.09 -1.70 -2.66
N LEU A 331 13.07 -1.37 -3.45
CA LEU A 331 13.15 -1.36 -4.92
C LEU A 331 14.25 -0.42 -5.42
N ARG A 332 14.43 0.75 -4.79
CA ARG A 332 15.52 1.67 -5.12
C ARG A 332 16.89 1.03 -4.96
N VAL A 333 17.12 0.32 -3.86
CA VAL A 333 18.40 -0.38 -3.61
C VAL A 333 18.63 -1.45 -4.68
N ILE A 334 17.58 -2.23 -4.99
CA ILE A 334 17.60 -3.25 -6.04
C ILE A 334 17.97 -2.65 -7.40
N LEU A 335 17.33 -1.55 -7.79
CA LEU A 335 17.56 -0.88 -9.08
C LEU A 335 18.98 -0.35 -9.22
N VAL A 336 19.55 0.22 -8.15
CA VAL A 336 20.95 0.69 -8.14
C VAL A 336 21.92 -0.49 -8.29
N HIS A 337 21.60 -1.65 -7.73
CA HIS A 337 22.45 -2.84 -7.79
C HIS A 337 22.37 -3.56 -9.16
N LEU A 338 21.17 -3.65 -9.76
CA LEU A 338 20.95 -4.30 -11.06
C LEU A 338 21.37 -3.42 -12.25
N PHE A 339 21.21 -2.09 -12.14
CA PHE A 339 21.52 -1.14 -13.20
C PHE A 339 22.47 -0.03 -12.74
N PRO A 340 23.71 -0.36 -12.32
CA PRO A 340 24.68 0.63 -11.83
C PRO A 340 24.99 1.71 -12.88
N LYS A 341 24.81 1.40 -14.18
CA LYS A 341 25.05 2.32 -15.30
C LYS A 341 23.87 3.23 -15.65
N VAL A 342 22.63 2.92 -15.23
CA VAL A 342 21.42 3.72 -15.57
C VAL A 342 21.06 4.70 -14.44
N LEU A 343 21.39 4.36 -13.19
CA LEU A 343 21.15 5.20 -12.00
C LEU A 343 22.43 5.68 -11.30
N GLY A 344 23.61 5.43 -11.89
CA GLY A 344 24.89 5.90 -11.38
C GLY A 344 25.06 7.39 -11.61
N THR A 345 24.57 8.23 -10.71
CA THR A 345 25.03 9.62 -10.62
C THR A 345 26.40 9.63 -9.96
N THR A 346 27.42 9.22 -10.70
CA THR A 346 28.81 9.53 -10.35
C THR A 346 29.38 10.31 -11.52
N LYS A 347 29.42 11.64 -11.37
CA LYS A 347 30.55 12.38 -11.92
C LYS A 347 31.79 11.74 -11.30
N ALA A 348 32.42 10.85 -12.05
CA ALA A 348 33.80 10.50 -11.83
C ALA A 348 34.56 11.83 -11.87
N THR A 349 34.81 12.40 -10.70
CA THR A 349 35.72 13.52 -10.61
C THR A 349 37.08 12.87 -10.60
N ASP A 350 37.61 12.62 -11.79
CA ASP A 350 39.04 12.36 -11.99
C ASP A 350 39.77 13.60 -11.47
N ARG A 351 40.06 13.60 -10.16
CA ARG A 351 41.06 14.48 -9.58
C ARG A 351 42.32 13.63 -9.46
N PRO A 352 43.30 13.77 -10.38
CA PRO A 352 44.58 13.13 -10.20
C PRO A 352 45.20 13.69 -8.93
N TYR A 353 45.53 12.78 -8.02
CA TYR A 353 46.27 13.06 -6.80
C TYR A 353 47.60 13.71 -7.17
N TYR A 354 47.85 14.91 -6.65
CA TYR A 354 49.09 15.65 -6.82
C TYR A 354 50.28 14.77 -6.39
N ALA A 355 51.08 14.34 -7.37
CA ALA A 355 52.43 13.84 -7.13
C ALA A 355 53.31 15.03 -6.74
N TYR A 356 53.60 15.17 -5.44
CA TYR A 356 54.63 16.10 -4.98
C TYR A 356 55.99 15.52 -5.37
N GLY A 357 56.68 16.20 -6.28
CA GLY A 357 57.97 15.79 -6.81
C GLY A 357 59.08 15.83 -5.75
N SER A 358 60.00 14.87 -5.82
CA SER A 358 61.28 14.93 -5.12
C SER A 358 62.42 15.20 -6.12
N GLN A 359 62.85 16.45 -6.16
CA GLN A 359 64.21 16.90 -6.47
C GLN A 359 64.55 17.88 -5.34
N SER A 360 65.71 17.96 -4.70
CA SER A 360 67.05 17.41 -4.92
C SER A 360 67.90 17.80 -3.68
N HIS A 361 69.15 17.32 -3.63
CA HIS A 361 70.29 17.83 -2.85
C HIS A 361 70.39 17.58 -1.33
N GLY A 362 71.27 16.62 -0.99
CA GLY A 362 72.64 16.99 -0.58
C GLY A 362 72.91 17.45 0.87
N MET A 363 73.71 16.60 1.55
CA MET A 363 74.85 16.97 2.43
C MET A 363 74.65 17.13 3.96
N ARG A 364 75.31 16.21 4.69
CA ARG A 364 76.15 16.37 5.91
C ARG A 364 75.55 16.71 7.30
N LYS A 365 75.84 15.75 8.21
CA LYS A 365 76.56 15.83 9.50
C LYS A 365 75.92 16.55 10.72
N GLY A 366 75.65 15.74 11.75
CA GLY A 366 76.10 15.98 13.14
C GLY A 366 75.11 16.59 14.12
N GLY A 367 75.02 15.98 15.31
CA GLY A 367 74.76 16.71 16.57
C GLY A 367 73.51 16.31 17.36
N SER A 368 73.75 15.55 18.44
CA SER A 368 73.27 15.78 19.82
C SER A 368 71.76 15.76 20.16
N ALA A 369 71.41 14.87 21.09
CA ALA A 369 70.25 14.93 21.99
C ALA A 369 70.36 16.15 22.95
N PRO A 370 69.34 16.54 23.78
CA PRO A 370 68.73 15.67 24.79
C PRO A 370 67.23 15.88 25.16
N ALA A 371 66.69 14.81 25.76
CA ALA A 371 65.81 14.72 26.95
C ALA A 371 64.60 15.66 27.17
N SER A 372 63.43 15.04 27.39
CA SER A 372 62.62 15.20 28.61
C SER A 372 61.50 14.13 28.65
N GLY A 373 61.47 13.33 29.73
CA GLY A 373 60.35 12.44 30.08
C GLY A 373 59.27 13.18 30.90
N PRO A 374 58.48 12.51 31.77
CA PRO A 374 58.35 11.06 32.00
C PRO A 374 56.87 10.56 32.03
N GLY A 375 56.70 9.24 31.92
CA GLY A 375 55.40 8.59 32.13
C GLY A 375 55.53 7.06 32.19
N ARG A 376 56.10 6.56 33.29
CA ARG A 376 56.25 5.13 33.58
C ARG A 376 54.89 4.49 33.87
N SER A 377 54.64 3.31 33.29
CA SER A 377 53.86 2.25 33.93
C SER A 377 54.48 0.90 33.55
N ALA A 378 54.65 0.08 34.56
CA ALA A 378 55.56 -1.06 34.61
C ALA A 378 55.06 -2.27 33.80
N VAL A 379 56.03 -2.94 33.18
CA VAL A 379 55.91 -4.20 32.45
C VAL A 379 55.92 -5.37 33.45
N SER A 380 54.95 -6.27 33.33
CA SER A 380 55.00 -7.61 33.93
C SER A 380 55.83 -8.55 33.04
N ASN A 381 56.73 -9.27 33.68
CA ASN A 381 57.71 -10.18 33.08
C ASN A 381 57.04 -11.42 32.46
N GLY A 382 57.31 -11.67 31.18
CA GLY A 382 57.02 -12.92 30.47
C GLY A 382 57.99 -13.06 29.31
N GLY A 383 58.85 -14.08 29.35
CA GLY A 383 60.01 -14.23 28.48
C GLY A 383 59.72 -14.10 26.99
N ARG A 384 60.62 -13.42 26.27
CA ARG A 384 60.57 -13.25 24.81
C ARG A 384 61.92 -13.56 24.18
N ASP A 385 61.84 -14.35 23.10
CA ASP A 385 62.93 -14.68 22.19
C ASP A 385 63.64 -13.44 21.61
N PRO A 386 64.97 -13.49 21.40
CA PRO A 386 65.77 -12.34 20.96
C PRO A 386 65.58 -11.92 19.48
N ASN A 387 64.70 -12.57 18.70
CA ASN A 387 64.49 -12.28 17.26
C ASN A 387 63.07 -11.85 16.86
N ALA A 388 62.21 -11.45 17.80
CA ALA A 388 60.86 -11.01 17.48
C ALA A 388 60.79 -9.50 17.14
N ILE A 389 60.69 -9.16 15.85
CA ILE A 389 60.38 -7.80 15.40
C ILE A 389 58.90 -7.52 15.72
N THR A 390 58.65 -6.60 16.64
CA THR A 390 57.28 -6.18 16.99
C THR A 390 56.95 -4.88 16.26
N TYR A 391 55.96 -4.93 15.35
CA TYR A 391 55.43 -3.75 14.65
C TYR A 391 54.11 -3.30 15.29
N THR A 392 54.03 -2.05 15.72
CA THR A 392 52.80 -1.46 16.28
C THR A 392 52.17 -0.58 15.21
N LYS A 393 50.97 -0.97 14.74
CA LYS A 393 50.18 -0.21 13.78
C LYS A 393 49.06 0.51 14.51
N THR A 394 49.15 1.83 14.62
CA THR A 394 48.05 2.67 15.11
C THR A 394 47.14 3.05 13.95
N PHE A 395 45.83 2.90 14.13
CA PHE A 395 44.83 3.34 13.16
C PHE A 395 43.96 4.43 13.80
N GLU A 396 43.77 5.53 13.08
CA GLU A 396 42.78 6.55 13.43
C GLU A 396 41.47 6.17 12.70
N ILE A 397 40.47 5.68 13.44
CA ILE A 397 39.16 5.36 12.87
C ILE A 397 38.39 6.67 12.71
N ARG A 398 38.36 7.22 11.49
CA ARG A 398 37.42 8.28 11.12
C ARG A 398 36.21 7.65 10.45
N HIS A 399 35.06 7.68 11.11
CA HIS A 399 33.79 7.30 10.49
C HIS A 399 33.41 8.33 9.43
N ALA A 400 33.61 7.99 8.16
CA ALA A 400 33.00 8.67 7.02
C ALA A 400 31.92 7.76 6.43
N ASP A 401 30.74 8.33 6.13
CA ASP A 401 29.48 7.67 5.73
C ASP A 401 29.53 6.89 4.38
N SER A 402 30.70 6.47 3.90
CA SER A 402 30.92 5.90 2.55
C SER A 402 31.34 4.42 2.50
N ASP A 403 31.57 3.75 3.63
CA ASP A 403 32.34 2.51 3.60
C ASP A 403 31.53 1.22 3.38
N GLU A 404 30.19 1.26 3.38
CA GLU A 404 29.41 0.03 3.10
C GLU A 404 29.62 -0.48 1.66
N GLN A 405 29.87 0.40 0.68
CA GLN A 405 30.19 -0.04 -0.68
C GLN A 405 31.61 -0.60 -0.77
N SER A 406 32.56 -0.06 0.01
CA SER A 406 33.94 -0.55 0.03
C SER A 406 34.05 -1.92 0.70
N LEU A 407 33.29 -2.19 1.76
CA LEU A 407 33.31 -3.48 2.46
C LEU A 407 32.72 -4.60 1.59
N VAL A 408 31.63 -4.34 0.88
CA VAL A 408 31.01 -5.31 -0.05
C VAL A 408 31.91 -5.58 -1.26
N GLN A 409 32.64 -4.57 -1.77
CA GLN A 409 33.59 -4.75 -2.86
C GLN A 409 34.82 -5.58 -2.43
N MET A 410 35.28 -5.39 -1.18
CA MET A 410 36.42 -6.14 -0.63
C MET A 410 36.08 -7.62 -0.41
N GLU A 411 34.83 -7.93 -0.04
CA GLU A 411 34.36 -9.30 0.16
C GLU A 411 34.19 -10.04 -1.18
N LEU A 412 33.73 -9.36 -2.24
CA LEU A 412 33.63 -9.92 -3.60
C LEU A 412 34.98 -10.22 -4.25
N ASP A 413 35.99 -9.36 -4.06
CA ASP A 413 37.34 -9.61 -4.57
C ASP A 413 38.07 -10.76 -3.84
N GLN A 414 37.63 -11.10 -2.62
CA GLN A 414 38.21 -12.20 -1.84
C GLN A 414 37.76 -13.60 -2.31
N PHE A 415 36.67 -13.69 -3.09
CA PHE A 415 36.11 -14.94 -3.63
C PHE A 415 36.35 -15.15 -5.14
N GLY A 416 37.11 -14.28 -5.81
CA GLY A 416 37.53 -14.49 -7.20
C GLY A 416 38.58 -15.61 -7.35
N PRO A 417 38.57 -16.41 -8.43
CA PRO A 417 39.54 -17.49 -8.60
C PRO A 417 40.95 -16.91 -8.73
N LYS A 418 41.83 -17.26 -7.79
CA LYS A 418 43.26 -16.93 -7.83
C LYS A 418 43.85 -17.44 -9.15
N LYS A 419 44.21 -16.52 -10.07
CA LYS A 419 45.11 -16.86 -11.17
C LYS A 419 46.45 -17.31 -10.58
N GLN A 420 46.72 -18.62 -10.70
CA GLN A 420 48.04 -19.20 -10.53
C GLN A 420 49.04 -18.46 -11.43
N LYS A 421 49.99 -17.72 -10.82
CA LYS A 421 51.29 -17.50 -11.42
C LYS A 421 52.18 -18.64 -10.95
N ASN A 422 52.51 -19.57 -11.85
CA ASN A 422 53.49 -20.60 -11.59
C ASN A 422 54.90 -20.00 -11.45
N PRO A 423 55.76 -20.60 -10.62
CA PRO A 423 57.11 -20.14 -10.33
C PRO A 423 58.12 -20.70 -11.34
N SER A 424 59.10 -19.89 -11.76
CA SER A 424 60.34 -20.39 -12.35
C SER A 424 61.46 -20.22 -11.32
N SER A 425 61.69 -21.28 -10.54
CA SER A 425 62.86 -21.45 -9.69
C SER A 425 63.93 -22.23 -10.46
N SER A 426 65.12 -21.64 -10.61
CA SER A 426 66.36 -22.38 -10.90
C SER A 426 67.22 -22.41 -9.63
N THR A 427 67.31 -23.60 -9.06
CA THR A 427 68.24 -24.09 -8.02
C THR A 427 69.33 -24.86 -8.78
N SER A 428 70.63 -24.94 -8.51
CA SER A 428 71.53 -24.46 -7.45
C SER A 428 72.95 -25.02 -7.76
N ILE A 429 73.96 -24.57 -6.98
CA ILE A 429 75.19 -25.28 -6.53
C ILE A 429 76.52 -24.64 -6.95
N SER A 430 77.32 -24.44 -5.91
CA SER A 430 78.69 -23.96 -5.75
C SER A 430 79.79 -24.96 -6.18
N SER A 431 80.90 -24.47 -6.73
CA SER A 431 82.29 -24.91 -6.42
C SER A 431 83.34 -24.28 -7.37
N LEU A 432 84.44 -23.80 -6.76
CA LEU A 432 85.74 -23.32 -7.31
C LEU A 432 85.76 -21.99 -8.08
#